data_AF-A0A382GBJ8-F1
#
_entry.id   AF-A0A382GBJ8-F1
#
_cell.length_a   1.000
_cell.length_b   1.000
_cell.length_c   1.000
_cell.angle_alpha   90.00
_cell.angle_beta   90.00
_cell.angle_gamma   90.00
#
_symmetry.space_group_name_H-M   'P 1'
#
loop_
_entity.id
_entity.type
_entity.pdbx_description
1 polymer ?
#
loop_
_entity_poly.entity_id
_entity_poly.type
_entity_poly.pdbx_seq_one_letter_code
_entity_poly.pdbx_strand_id
1 'polypeptide(L)'
;MDENTSVSVGQPEVTDPLTELLRQGSRELISRAVEAEFVAFLATYDAALDDEGRRQVVRNGYLPEREVQTGIGSVFVRVPRARDRSGSGIVFHSNLLPPYLRRTKSVEDLIPWLYLKGISTGDFSETLSALLGVNAAGMSASTVSRLKDGWTEEYGEWSQRDLSEKHYAYFWVIPQESGACIPRREWKTPIHACW
;
A
#
# COMPACT_ATOMS: atom_id res chain seq x y z
N MET A 1 -27.69 6.47 -24.17
CA MET A 1 -27.61 5.21 -23.39
C MET A 1 -26.36 4.58 -23.95
N ASP A 2 -25.22 5.00 -23.39
CA ASP A 2 -23.95 4.90 -24.08
C ASP A 2 -23.20 3.73 -23.47
N GLU A 3 -23.18 2.62 -24.21
CA GLU A 3 -22.46 1.42 -23.85
C GLU A 3 -20.96 1.71 -23.93
N ASN A 4 -20.33 1.82 -22.76
CA ASN A 4 -18.87 1.85 -22.66
C ASN A 4 -18.36 0.42 -22.87
N THR A 5 -18.14 0.03 -24.13
CA THR A 5 -17.55 -1.27 -24.48
C THR A 5 -16.08 -1.26 -24.09
N SER A 6 -15.78 -1.68 -22.85
CA SER A 6 -14.42 -1.98 -22.44
C SER A 6 -13.92 -3.21 -23.22
N VAL A 7 -13.06 -2.99 -24.19
CA VAL A 7 -12.33 -4.06 -24.87
C VAL A 7 -11.37 -4.67 -23.85
N SER A 8 -11.63 -5.89 -23.39
CA SER A 8 -10.69 -6.61 -22.53
C SER A 8 -9.47 -7.00 -23.36
N VAL A 9 -8.36 -6.30 -23.17
CA VAL A 9 -7.07 -6.75 -23.70
C VAL A 9 -6.66 -7.94 -22.84
N GLY A 10 -6.47 -9.11 -23.46
CA GLY A 10 -6.05 -10.31 -22.74
C GLY A 10 -4.81 -10.03 -21.90
N GLN A 11 -4.84 -10.43 -20.62
CA GLN A 11 -3.72 -10.23 -19.72
C GLN A 11 -2.51 -11.01 -20.25
N PRO A 12 -1.36 -10.36 -20.49
CA PRO A 12 -0.14 -11.11 -20.75
C PRO A 12 0.29 -11.77 -19.43
N GLU A 13 0.11 -13.09 -19.32
CA GLU A 13 0.78 -13.87 -18.28
C GLU A 13 2.27 -13.90 -18.62
N VAL A 14 3.00 -12.86 -18.21
CA VAL A 14 4.46 -12.81 -18.35
C VAL A 14 5.06 -13.63 -17.21
N THR A 15 4.97 -14.95 -17.33
CA THR A 15 5.73 -15.86 -16.47
C THR A 15 7.11 -16.03 -17.10
N ASP A 16 8.01 -15.13 -16.76
CA ASP A 16 9.42 -15.21 -17.17
C ASP A 16 10.23 -16.04 -16.13
N PRO A 17 11.09 -16.99 -16.57
CA PRO A 17 11.89 -17.83 -15.68
C PRO A 17 12.77 -17.06 -14.69
N LEU A 18 13.28 -15.88 -15.08
CA LEU A 18 14.09 -15.06 -14.19
C LEU A 18 13.24 -14.50 -13.04
N THR A 19 12.04 -14.04 -13.33
CA THR A 19 11.10 -13.51 -12.33
C THR A 19 10.69 -14.59 -11.32
N GLU A 20 10.47 -15.82 -11.78
CA GLU A 20 10.16 -16.93 -10.87
C GLU A 20 11.35 -17.31 -9.98
N LEU A 21 12.56 -17.34 -10.55
CA LEU A 21 13.79 -17.54 -9.78
C LEU A 21 13.95 -16.47 -8.69
N LEU A 22 13.71 -15.20 -9.03
CA LEU A 22 13.77 -14.09 -8.08
C LEU A 22 12.70 -14.21 -6.99
N ARG A 23 11.49 -14.66 -7.32
CA ARG A 23 10.41 -14.89 -6.35
C ARG A 23 10.76 -15.99 -5.36
N GLN A 24 11.29 -17.10 -5.86
CA GLN A 24 11.77 -18.20 -5.03
C GLN A 24 12.93 -17.75 -4.13
N GLY A 25 13.94 -17.09 -4.70
CA GLY A 25 15.09 -16.58 -3.95
C GLY A 25 14.68 -15.58 -2.87
N SER A 26 13.74 -14.68 -3.18
CA SER A 26 13.19 -13.71 -2.23
C SER A 26 12.47 -14.40 -1.08
N ARG A 27 11.68 -15.45 -1.36
CA ARG A 27 11.01 -16.25 -0.32
C ARG A 27 12.02 -16.87 0.65
N GLU A 28 13.08 -17.46 0.12
CA GLU A 28 14.14 -18.06 0.94
C GLU A 28 14.89 -17.00 1.78
N LEU A 29 15.23 -15.86 1.18
CA LEU A 29 15.91 -14.76 1.87
C LEU A 29 15.06 -14.18 2.99
N ILE A 30 13.77 -13.92 2.73
CA ILE A 30 12.83 -13.43 3.75
C ILE A 30 12.71 -14.45 4.88
N SER A 31 12.57 -15.75 4.55
CA SER A 31 12.49 -16.79 5.58
C SER A 31 13.74 -16.83 6.46
N ARG A 32 14.94 -16.70 5.87
CA ARG A 32 16.21 -16.66 6.63
C ARG A 32 16.32 -15.42 7.50
N ALA A 33 15.90 -14.26 6.99
CA ALA A 33 15.94 -13.01 7.75
C ALA A 33 15.00 -13.05 8.96
N VAL A 34 13.76 -13.54 8.79
CA VAL A 34 12.80 -13.70 9.88
C VAL A 34 13.27 -14.76 10.88
N GLU A 35 13.93 -15.82 10.42
CA GLU A 35 14.53 -16.82 11.33
C GLU A 35 15.64 -16.20 12.18
N ALA A 36 16.47 -15.34 11.60
CA ALA A 36 17.51 -14.62 12.35
C ALA A 36 16.91 -13.69 13.41
N GLU A 37 15.83 -12.95 13.08
CA GLU A 37 15.08 -12.16 14.07
C GLU A 37 14.52 -13.04 15.20
N PHE A 38 13.99 -14.21 14.85
CA PHE A 38 13.42 -15.14 15.82
C PHE A 38 14.47 -15.75 16.76
N VAL A 39 15.64 -16.11 16.24
CA VAL A 39 16.77 -16.60 17.05
C VAL A 39 17.25 -15.51 18.01
N ALA A 40 17.39 -14.27 17.52
CA ALA A 40 17.76 -13.13 18.37
C ALA A 40 16.71 -12.88 19.48
N PHE A 41 15.43 -13.00 19.14
CA PHE A 41 14.33 -12.92 20.11
C PHE A 41 14.44 -14.00 21.18
N LEU A 42 14.64 -15.27 20.81
CA LEU A 42 14.78 -16.36 21.78
C LEU A 42 15.99 -16.18 22.70
N ALA A 43 17.11 -15.67 22.17
CA ALA A 43 18.31 -15.39 22.96
C ALA A 43 18.06 -14.36 24.08
N THR A 44 17.09 -13.45 23.88
CA THR A 44 16.70 -12.46 24.91
C THR A 44 16.06 -13.12 26.13
N TYR A 45 15.48 -14.33 25.96
CA TYR A 45 14.79 -15.07 27.02
C TYR A 45 15.51 -16.37 27.42
N ASP A 46 16.79 -16.52 27.07
CA ASP A 46 17.53 -17.77 27.29
C ASP A 46 17.70 -18.10 28.78
N ALA A 47 17.80 -17.06 29.63
CA ALA A 47 17.90 -17.17 31.08
C ALA A 47 16.54 -17.39 31.78
N ALA A 48 15.42 -17.25 31.07
CA ALA A 48 14.09 -17.46 31.64
C ALA A 48 13.78 -18.96 31.67
N LEU A 49 14.04 -19.60 32.81
CA LEU A 49 13.77 -21.01 33.07
C LEU A 49 12.59 -21.18 34.02
N ASP A 50 11.81 -22.24 33.85
CA ASP A 50 10.79 -22.66 34.82
C ASP A 50 11.42 -23.36 36.02
N ASP A 51 10.59 -23.72 37.02
CA ASP A 51 11.03 -24.40 38.24
C ASP A 51 11.69 -25.77 37.97
N GLU A 52 11.47 -26.34 36.77
CA GLU A 52 12.05 -27.59 36.30
C GLU A 52 13.30 -27.37 35.41
N GLY A 53 13.78 -26.13 35.29
CA GLY A 53 14.97 -25.76 34.51
C GLY A 53 14.77 -25.73 32.99
N ARG A 54 13.52 -25.77 32.52
CA ARG A 54 13.17 -25.71 31.09
C ARG A 54 12.96 -24.27 30.66
N ARG A 55 13.33 -23.94 29.42
CA ARG A 55 13.09 -22.61 28.84
C ARG A 55 11.60 -22.25 28.86
N GLN A 56 11.29 -21.07 29.36
CA GLN A 56 9.92 -20.55 29.42
C GLN A 56 9.41 -20.15 28.03
N VAL A 57 10.27 -19.61 27.16
CA VAL A 57 9.93 -19.25 25.79
C VAL A 57 10.55 -20.25 24.83
N VAL A 58 9.70 -20.94 24.06
CA VAL A 58 10.15 -21.97 23.11
C VAL A 58 9.52 -21.79 21.73
N ARG A 59 10.18 -22.33 20.71
CA ARG A 59 9.62 -22.41 19.36
C ARG A 59 8.42 -23.35 19.32
N ASN A 60 7.35 -22.93 18.67
CA ASN A 60 6.11 -23.69 18.52
C ASN A 60 5.56 -23.60 17.09
N GLY A 61 6.37 -24.05 16.13
CA GLY A 61 6.04 -24.05 14.72
C GLY A 61 6.02 -22.65 14.10
N TYR A 62 5.08 -22.44 13.17
CA TYR A 62 4.93 -21.21 12.42
C TYR A 62 3.47 -20.72 12.49
N LEU A 63 3.28 -19.42 12.30
CA LEU A 63 1.97 -18.87 11.96
C LEU A 63 1.51 -19.39 10.58
N PRO A 64 0.20 -19.36 10.30
CA PRO A 64 -0.32 -19.68 8.98
C PRO A 64 0.42 -18.89 7.90
N GLU A 65 0.70 -19.57 6.79
CA GLU A 65 1.28 -18.92 5.63
C GLU A 65 0.37 -17.81 5.13
N ARG A 66 0.98 -16.69 4.74
CA ARG A 66 0.27 -15.57 4.14
C ARG A 66 1.04 -15.02 2.96
N GLU A 67 0.31 -14.37 2.09
CA GLU A 67 0.83 -13.73 0.90
C GLU A 67 1.16 -12.26 1.17
N VAL A 68 2.32 -11.82 0.69
CA VAL A 68 2.73 -10.41 0.69
C VAL A 68 2.98 -10.00 -0.75
N GLN A 69 2.29 -8.97 -1.21
CA GLN A 69 2.49 -8.44 -2.56
C GLN A 69 3.74 -7.54 -2.59
N THR A 70 4.67 -7.86 -3.49
CA THR A 70 5.94 -7.15 -3.68
C THR A 70 6.06 -6.65 -5.12
N GLY A 71 7.10 -5.87 -5.42
CA GLY A 71 7.37 -5.38 -6.78
C GLY A 71 7.68 -6.48 -7.80
N ILE A 72 8.10 -7.67 -7.35
CA ILE A 72 8.30 -8.86 -8.21
C ILE A 72 7.06 -9.79 -8.22
N GLY A 73 5.94 -9.28 -7.74
CA GLY A 73 4.69 -10.01 -7.52
C GLY A 73 4.56 -10.58 -6.11
N SER A 74 3.55 -11.42 -5.93
CA SER A 74 3.24 -12.07 -4.66
C SER A 74 4.30 -13.05 -4.15
N VAL A 75 4.67 -12.92 -2.88
CA VAL A 75 5.56 -13.83 -2.17
C VAL A 75 4.86 -14.39 -0.95
N PHE A 76 4.81 -15.72 -0.85
CA PHE A 76 4.25 -16.41 0.32
C PHE A 76 5.30 -16.52 1.42
N VAL A 77 4.93 -16.09 2.63
CA VAL A 77 5.82 -15.99 3.78
C VAL A 77 5.25 -16.73 4.99
N ARG A 78 6.14 -17.25 5.83
CA ARG A 78 5.82 -17.86 7.12
C ARG A 78 6.66 -17.22 8.21
N VAL A 79 6.03 -16.93 9.33
CA VAL A 79 6.70 -16.32 10.49
C VAL A 79 6.76 -17.37 11.61
N PRO A 80 7.94 -17.65 12.21
CA PRO A 80 8.06 -18.55 13.34
C PRO A 80 7.18 -18.09 14.50
N ARG A 81 6.65 -19.06 15.25
CA ARG A 81 5.80 -18.79 16.40
C ARG A 81 6.52 -19.16 17.68
N ALA A 82 6.58 -18.21 18.62
CA ALA A 82 6.97 -18.50 20.00
C ALA A 82 5.76 -18.98 20.80
N ARG A 83 6.00 -19.90 21.75
CA ARG A 83 5.07 -20.24 22.82
C ARG A 83 5.71 -19.82 24.14
N ASP A 84 5.01 -18.95 24.85
CA ASP A 84 5.29 -18.63 26.24
C ASP A 84 4.66 -19.69 27.16
N ARG A 85 5.45 -20.24 28.08
CA ARG A 85 5.02 -21.18 29.12
C ARG A 85 4.85 -20.52 30.49
N SER A 86 5.38 -19.31 30.69
CA SER A 86 5.32 -18.58 31.96
C SER A 86 3.96 -17.93 32.21
N GLY A 87 3.17 -17.71 31.15
CA GLY A 87 1.89 -16.99 31.23
C GLY A 87 2.03 -15.47 31.23
N SER A 88 3.23 -14.94 31.05
CA SER A 88 3.53 -13.51 30.99
C SER A 88 3.03 -12.80 29.72
N GLY A 89 2.66 -13.56 28.68
CA GLY A 89 2.12 -13.02 27.43
C GLY A 89 3.20 -12.66 26.41
N ILE A 90 4.38 -13.29 26.48
CA ILE A 90 5.47 -13.03 25.53
C ILE A 90 5.10 -13.54 24.13
N VAL A 91 5.11 -12.63 23.16
CA VAL A 91 4.80 -12.92 21.75
C VAL A 91 5.92 -12.39 20.85
N PHE A 92 6.32 -13.20 19.88
CA PHE A 92 7.25 -12.77 18.85
C PHE A 92 6.53 -11.94 17.78
N HIS A 93 7.03 -10.74 17.54
CA HIS A 93 6.63 -9.89 16.42
C HIS A 93 7.85 -9.63 15.54
N SER A 94 7.79 -10.06 14.29
CA SER A 94 8.84 -9.78 13.30
C SER A 94 8.80 -8.30 12.92
N ASN A 95 9.97 -7.67 12.87
CA ASN A 95 10.11 -6.28 12.40
C ASN A 95 10.07 -6.23 10.87
N LEU A 96 10.67 -7.22 10.21
CA LEU A 96 10.61 -7.36 8.75
C LEU A 96 9.21 -7.70 8.23
N LEU A 97 8.47 -8.57 8.94
CA LEU A 97 7.11 -8.98 8.59
C LEU A 97 6.10 -8.69 9.71
N PRO A 98 5.74 -7.42 9.94
CA PRO A 98 4.75 -7.06 10.95
C PRO A 98 3.42 -7.79 10.75
N PRO A 99 2.62 -7.99 11.82
CA PRO A 99 1.26 -8.48 11.69
C PRO A 99 0.47 -7.66 10.65
N TYR A 100 -0.33 -8.35 9.83
CA TYR A 100 -1.19 -7.74 8.81
C TYR A 100 -0.48 -7.00 7.65
N LEU A 101 0.85 -7.07 7.53
CA LEU A 101 1.54 -6.59 6.33
C LEU A 101 1.05 -7.39 5.12
N ARG A 102 0.36 -6.72 4.19
CA ARG A 102 -0.16 -7.32 2.94
C ARG A 102 0.66 -6.94 1.72
N ARG A 103 1.35 -5.80 1.75
CA ARG A 103 2.06 -5.22 0.60
C ARG A 103 3.34 -4.52 1.06
N THR A 104 4.33 -4.46 0.18
CA THR A 104 5.50 -3.60 0.39
C THR A 104 5.14 -2.13 0.20
N LYS A 105 5.80 -1.24 0.95
CA LYS A 105 5.59 0.21 0.88
C LYS A 105 5.70 0.77 -0.55
N SER A 106 6.66 0.30 -1.35
CA SER A 106 6.80 0.74 -2.75
C SER A 106 5.57 0.46 -3.62
N VAL A 107 4.88 -0.65 -3.36
CA VAL A 107 3.65 -1.04 -4.07
C VAL A 107 2.45 -0.23 -3.57
N GLU A 108 2.43 0.11 -2.28
CA GLU A 108 1.41 0.96 -1.68
C GLU A 108 1.52 2.41 -2.17
N ASP A 109 2.72 2.97 -2.21
CA ASP A 109 3.01 4.34 -2.68
C ASP A 109 2.74 4.53 -4.18
N LEU A 110 2.78 3.45 -4.99
CA LEU A 110 2.49 3.51 -6.42
C LEU A 110 1.02 3.85 -6.69
N ILE A 111 0.09 3.38 -5.84
CA ILE A 111 -1.36 3.58 -6.03
C ILE A 111 -1.72 5.07 -6.10
N PRO A 112 -1.38 5.91 -5.11
CA PRO A 112 -1.67 7.33 -5.19
C PRO A 112 -0.98 8.01 -6.38
N TRP A 113 0.22 7.57 -6.76
CA TRP A 113 0.92 8.12 -7.93
C TRP A 113 0.18 7.86 -9.24
N LEU A 114 -0.32 6.64 -9.45
CA LEU A 114 -1.12 6.29 -10.63
C LEU A 114 -2.42 7.11 -10.71
N TYR A 115 -3.01 7.43 -9.55
CA TYR A 115 -4.23 8.25 -9.49
C TYR A 115 -3.94 9.69 -9.92
N LEU A 116 -2.85 10.27 -9.42
CA LEU A 116 -2.39 11.59 -9.82
C LEU A 116 -2.00 11.67 -11.30
N LYS A 117 -1.61 10.55 -11.92
CA LYS A 117 -1.36 10.45 -13.36
C LYS A 117 -2.64 10.33 -14.21
N GLY A 118 -3.81 10.27 -13.58
CA GLY A 118 -5.09 10.26 -14.29
C GLY A 118 -5.49 8.91 -14.85
N ILE A 119 -4.92 7.81 -14.35
CA ILE A 119 -5.43 6.47 -14.64
C ILE A 119 -6.84 6.36 -14.03
N SER A 120 -7.79 5.78 -14.74
CA SER A 120 -9.14 5.61 -14.20
C SER A 120 -9.13 4.52 -13.14
N THR A 121 -9.84 4.70 -12.01
CA THR A 121 -9.87 3.71 -10.92
C THR A 121 -10.27 2.30 -11.38
N GLY A 122 -11.02 2.17 -12.48
CA GLY A 122 -11.35 0.87 -13.10
C GLY A 122 -10.14 0.19 -13.75
N ASP A 123 -9.29 0.95 -14.43
CA ASP A 123 -8.13 0.43 -15.18
C ASP A 123 -6.93 0.09 -14.27
N PHE A 124 -6.96 0.49 -12.99
CA PHE A 124 -5.89 0.19 -12.02
C PHE A 124 -5.69 -1.30 -11.85
N SER A 125 -6.78 -2.03 -11.65
CA SER A 125 -6.70 -3.47 -11.38
C SER A 125 -6.11 -4.19 -12.58
N GLU A 126 -6.49 -3.80 -13.80
CA GLU A 126 -5.96 -4.38 -15.04
C GLU A 126 -4.49 -4.06 -15.23
N THR A 127 -4.13 -2.77 -15.14
CA THR A 127 -2.76 -2.28 -15.31
C THR A 127 -1.80 -2.91 -14.30
N LEU A 128 -2.21 -3.00 -13.03
CA LEU A 128 -1.38 -3.55 -11.96
C LEU A 128 -1.30 -5.07 -12.02
N SER A 129 -2.36 -5.76 -12.47
CA SER A 129 -2.30 -7.21 -12.70
C SER A 129 -1.36 -7.56 -13.84
N ALA A 130 -1.30 -6.73 -14.89
CA ALA A 130 -0.33 -6.90 -15.98
C ALA A 130 1.12 -6.68 -15.49
N LEU A 131 1.35 -5.79 -14.52
CA LEU A 131 2.68 -5.47 -14.01
C LEU A 131 3.17 -6.41 -12.90
N LEU A 132 2.29 -6.77 -11.96
CA LEU A 132 2.62 -7.51 -10.73
C LEU A 132 2.15 -8.98 -10.77
N GLY A 133 1.48 -9.39 -11.85
CA GLY A 133 0.90 -10.71 -12.05
C GLY A 133 -0.54 -10.85 -11.58
N VAL A 134 -1.19 -11.95 -11.96
CA VAL A 134 -2.61 -12.26 -11.69
C VAL A 134 -2.98 -12.26 -10.19
N ASN A 135 -1.99 -12.48 -9.32
CA ASN A 135 -2.15 -12.45 -7.87
C ASN A 135 -2.03 -11.05 -7.27
N ALA A 136 -2.08 -9.98 -8.08
CA ALA A 136 -2.18 -8.61 -7.62
C ALA A 136 -3.53 -8.27 -6.93
N ALA A 137 -4.22 -9.29 -6.41
CA ALA A 137 -5.53 -9.21 -5.82
C ALA A 137 -5.51 -8.34 -4.54
N GLY A 138 -6.24 -7.24 -4.59
CA GLY A 138 -6.43 -6.31 -3.47
C GLY A 138 -6.02 -4.87 -3.76
N MET A 139 -5.70 -4.55 -5.02
CA MET A 139 -5.65 -3.19 -5.55
C MET A 139 -7.01 -2.83 -6.14
N SER A 140 -8.04 -2.93 -5.31
CA SER A 140 -9.44 -2.65 -5.69
C SER A 140 -9.74 -1.16 -5.67
N ALA A 141 -10.78 -0.74 -6.39
CA ALA A 141 -11.31 0.62 -6.30
C ALA A 141 -11.55 1.08 -4.85
N SER A 142 -11.91 0.17 -3.95
CA SER A 142 -12.09 0.49 -2.52
C SER A 142 -10.80 0.93 -1.80
N THR A 143 -9.64 0.44 -2.22
CA THR A 143 -8.34 0.88 -1.68
C THR A 143 -8.06 2.32 -2.10
N VAL A 144 -8.32 2.65 -3.37
CA VAL A 144 -8.18 4.01 -3.90
C VAL A 144 -9.17 4.96 -3.22
N SER A 145 -10.42 4.53 -2.99
CA SER A 145 -11.40 5.33 -2.25
C SER A 145 -10.91 5.68 -0.85
N ARG A 146 -10.37 4.72 -0.08
CA ARG A 146 -9.83 5.01 1.26
C ARG A 146 -8.65 5.98 1.24
N LEU A 147 -7.77 5.88 0.25
CA LEU A 147 -6.67 6.85 0.06
C LEU A 147 -7.22 8.24 -0.24
N LYS A 148 -8.23 8.33 -1.11
CA LYS A 148 -8.91 9.58 -1.42
C LYS A 148 -9.59 10.18 -0.19
N ASP A 149 -10.18 9.36 0.68
CA ASP A 149 -10.83 9.84 1.91
C ASP A 149 -9.82 10.58 2.80
N GLY A 150 -8.62 10.00 3.01
CA GLY A 150 -7.54 10.66 3.75
C GLY A 150 -7.08 11.98 3.09
N TRP A 151 -6.92 11.99 1.77
CA TRP A 151 -6.59 13.23 1.05
C TRP A 151 -7.70 14.28 1.09
N THR A 152 -8.95 13.86 1.21
CA THR A 152 -10.09 14.77 1.33
C THR A 152 -10.05 15.48 2.68
N GLU A 153 -9.64 14.77 3.73
CA GLU A 153 -9.41 15.35 5.06
C GLU A 153 -8.22 16.34 5.03
N GLU A 154 -7.07 15.93 4.49
CA GLU A 154 -5.90 16.81 4.32
C GLU A 154 -6.22 18.06 3.48
N TYR A 155 -6.99 17.89 2.40
CA TYR A 155 -7.46 19.00 1.59
C TYR A 155 -8.39 19.92 2.40
N GLY A 156 -9.27 19.37 3.23
CA GLY A 156 -10.12 20.12 4.15
C GLY A 156 -9.30 21.04 5.04
N GLU A 157 -8.30 20.50 5.73
CA GLU A 157 -7.37 21.27 6.57
C GLU A 157 -6.60 22.32 5.75
N TRP A 158 -6.05 21.93 4.60
CA TRP A 158 -5.28 22.82 3.74
C TRP A 158 -6.13 23.98 3.19
N SER A 159 -7.39 23.72 2.84
CA SER A 159 -8.30 24.72 2.30
C SER A 159 -8.71 25.79 3.32
N GLN A 160 -8.65 25.45 4.61
CA GLN A 160 -8.97 26.35 5.73
C GLN A 160 -7.73 26.99 6.37
N ARG A 161 -6.54 26.78 5.80
CA ARG A 161 -5.29 27.30 6.37
C ARG A 161 -5.32 28.83 6.43
N ASP A 162 -4.79 29.37 7.52
CA ASP A 162 -4.64 30.81 7.65
C ASP A 162 -3.54 31.33 6.70
N LEU A 163 -3.87 32.39 5.98
CA LEU A 163 -2.97 33.10 5.07
C LEU A 163 -2.66 34.52 5.56
N SER A 164 -3.16 34.92 6.73
CA SER A 164 -3.07 36.28 7.29
C SER A 164 -1.62 36.76 7.52
N GLU A 165 -0.71 35.84 7.80
CA GLU A 165 0.72 36.13 8.00
C GLU A 165 1.46 36.52 6.69
N LYS A 166 0.79 36.47 5.54
CA LYS A 166 1.39 36.75 4.23
C LYS A 166 0.70 37.91 3.52
N HIS A 167 1.48 38.86 3.03
CA HIS A 167 1.00 39.95 2.18
C HIS A 167 1.11 39.58 0.70
N TYR A 168 -0.05 39.42 0.04
CA TYR A 168 -0.12 39.11 -1.39
C TYR A 168 -0.34 40.39 -2.20
N ALA A 169 0.56 40.66 -3.16
CA ALA A 169 0.45 41.85 -4.03
C ALA A 169 -0.58 41.69 -5.15
N TYR A 170 -0.86 40.45 -5.58
CA TYR A 170 -1.83 40.14 -6.64
C TYR A 170 -2.44 38.75 -6.41
N PHE A 171 -3.67 38.58 -6.89
CA PHE A 171 -4.35 37.28 -7.01
C PHE A 171 -4.72 37.05 -8.47
N TRP A 172 -4.51 35.82 -8.95
CA TRP A 172 -5.00 35.41 -10.26
C TRP A 172 -6.02 34.30 -10.10
N VAL A 173 -7.21 34.51 -10.66
CA VAL A 173 -8.32 33.55 -10.62
C VAL A 173 -8.50 32.97 -12.02
N ILE A 174 -8.37 31.65 -12.12
CA ILE A 174 -8.59 30.91 -13.38
C ILE A 174 -9.97 30.26 -13.28
N PRO A 175 -10.94 30.63 -14.10
CA PRO A 175 -12.17 29.86 -14.21
C PRO A 175 -11.85 28.50 -14.84
N GLN A 176 -12.28 27.42 -14.20
CA GLN A 176 -12.22 26.06 -14.74
C GLN A 176 -13.64 25.52 -14.87
N GLU A 177 -14.11 25.33 -16.10
CA GLU A 177 -15.39 24.67 -16.38
C GLU A 177 -15.15 23.17 -16.55
N SER A 178 -15.62 22.37 -15.59
CA SER A 178 -15.58 20.90 -15.68
C SER A 178 -16.91 20.39 -16.23
N GLY A 179 -16.97 20.11 -17.55
CA GLY A 179 -18.02 19.26 -18.13
C GLY A 179 -19.21 19.94 -18.80
N ALA A 180 -19.00 21.00 -19.58
CA ALA A 180 -20.01 21.48 -20.53
C ALA A 180 -19.39 21.65 -21.92
N CYS A 181 -19.95 20.97 -22.93
CA CYS A 181 -19.76 21.39 -24.32
C CYS A 181 -20.39 22.79 -24.47
N ILE A 182 -19.58 23.84 -24.60
CA ILE A 182 -20.07 25.20 -24.84
C ILE A 182 -19.68 25.64 -26.27
N PRO A 183 -20.65 26.06 -27.10
CA PRO A 183 -20.34 26.70 -28.38
C PRO A 183 -19.74 28.09 -28.12
N ARG A 184 -18.63 28.40 -28.82
CA ARG A 184 -17.92 29.70 -28.78
C ARG A 184 -18.88 30.89 -28.58
N ARG A 185 -18.76 31.58 -27.45
CA ARG A 185 -19.10 33.01 -27.34
C ARG A 185 -17.97 33.76 -26.64
N GLU A 186 -17.58 34.85 -27.27
CA GLU A 186 -16.57 35.80 -26.83
C GLU A 186 -17.05 36.55 -25.59
N TRP A 187 -16.28 36.55 -24.51
CA TRP A 187 -16.54 37.36 -23.33
C TRP A 187 -15.67 38.61 -23.35
N LYS A 188 -16.30 39.77 -23.59
CA LYS A 188 -15.78 41.09 -23.17
C LYS A 188 -16.72 41.62 -22.11
N THR A 189 -16.27 41.72 -20.87
CA THR A 189 -16.77 42.75 -19.92
C THR A 189 -15.76 42.94 -18.78
N PRO A 190 -15.39 44.19 -18.45
CA PRO A 190 -14.51 44.49 -17.32
C PRO A 190 -15.32 44.57 -16.01
N ILE A 191 -14.79 43.98 -14.94
CA ILE A 191 -15.36 44.08 -13.60
C ILE A 191 -14.81 45.36 -12.95
N HIS A 192 -15.68 46.34 -12.67
CA HIS A 192 -15.35 47.46 -11.79
C HIS A 192 -15.48 47.01 -10.33
N ALA A 193 -14.38 47.14 -9.57
CA ALA A 193 -14.37 46.93 -8.13
C ALA A 193 -14.86 48.21 -7.42
N CYS A 194 -15.93 48.11 -6.62
CA CYS A 194 -16.18 49.04 -5.52
C CYS A 194 -15.58 48.44 -4.25
N TRP A 195 -14.79 49.25 -3.55
CA TRP A 195 -14.19 48.96 -2.25
C TRP A 195 -15.25 48.92 -1.14
#